data_AF-A0A7X7Q8E3-F1
#
_entry.id   AF-A0A7X7Q8E3-F1
#
_cell.length_a   1.000
_cell.length_b   1.000
_cell.length_c   1.000
_cell.angle_alpha   90.00
_cell.angle_beta   90.00
_cell.angle_gamma   90.00
#
_symmetry.space_group_name_H-M   'P 1'
#
loop_
_entity.id
_entity.type
_entity.pdbx_description
1 polymer ?
#
loop_
_entity_poly.entity_id
_entity_poly.type
_entity_poly.pdbx_seq_one_letter_code
_entity_poly.pdbx_strand_id
1 'polypeptide(L)'
;MGTVDDLVERLTATLTELQVLFDDVGEDAWHAWVRDCLRLIGRGDARGLRKVRGAFGGMGSLNDVIIHPANGHRLPPGDVGRVNLRLDDLRTRLFDGVVALQRQLGSPGNSERTGSD
;
A
#
# COMPACT_ATOMS: atom_id res chain seq x y z
N MET A 1 1.57 15.84 -14.38
CA MET A 1 1.09 14.45 -14.23
C MET A 1 2.34 13.60 -14.06
N GLY A 2 2.51 12.91 -12.93
CA GLY A 2 3.70 12.08 -12.69
C GLY A 2 3.74 10.88 -13.65
N THR A 3 4.93 10.40 -13.97
CA THR A 3 5.11 9.20 -14.80
C THR A 3 4.58 7.95 -14.06
N VAL A 4 4.44 6.84 -14.78
CA VAL A 4 4.12 5.53 -14.15
C VAL A 4 5.18 5.17 -13.12
N ASP A 5 6.45 5.44 -13.41
CA ASP A 5 7.56 5.16 -12.50
C ASP A 5 7.47 6.01 -11.22
N ASP A 6 7.16 7.31 -11.33
CA ASP A 6 6.95 8.19 -10.16
C ASP A 6 5.78 7.72 -9.29
N LEU A 7 4.76 7.11 -9.89
CA LEU A 7 3.61 6.56 -9.18
C LEU A 7 3.97 5.25 -8.47
N VAL A 8 4.76 4.38 -9.11
CA VAL A 8 5.28 3.15 -8.51
C VAL A 8 6.22 3.48 -7.35
N GLU A 9 7.11 4.45 -7.51
CA GLU A 9 8.04 4.88 -6.45
C GLU A 9 7.28 5.39 -5.22
N ARG A 10 6.29 6.28 -5.41
CA ARG A 10 5.46 6.77 -4.30
C ARG A 10 4.66 5.68 -3.61
N LEU A 11 4.12 4.74 -4.39
CA LEU A 11 3.37 3.61 -3.85
C LEU A 11 4.27 2.69 -3.01
N THR A 12 5.46 2.36 -3.53
CA THR A 12 6.43 1.50 -2.85
C THR A 12 7.05 2.18 -1.62
N ALA A 13 7.30 3.49 -1.67
CA ALA A 13 7.71 4.28 -0.50
C ALA A 13 6.64 4.22 0.60
N THR A 14 5.36 4.43 0.26
CA THR A 14 4.26 4.36 1.23
C THR A 14 4.10 2.95 1.82
N LEU A 15 4.23 1.90 1.00
CA LEU A 15 4.27 0.51 1.50
C LEU A 15 5.45 0.28 2.44
N THR A 16 6.62 0.84 2.15
CA THR A 16 7.81 0.70 3.01
C THR A 16 7.58 1.40 4.37
N GLU A 17 7.01 2.60 4.38
CA GLU A 17 6.63 3.29 5.62
C GLU A 17 5.60 2.47 6.43
N LEU A 18 4.63 1.83 5.76
CA LEU A 18 3.65 0.96 6.41
C LEU A 18 4.29 -0.32 6.95
N GLN A 19 5.28 -0.87 6.24
CA GLN A 19 6.05 -2.02 6.69
C GLN A 19 6.75 -1.73 8.02
N VAL A 20 7.45 -0.59 8.10
CA VAL A 20 8.15 -0.14 9.31
C VAL A 20 7.16 0.05 10.45
N LEU A 21 6.02 0.72 10.21
CA LEU A 21 4.99 0.92 11.23
C LEU A 21 4.51 -0.41 11.83
N PHE A 22 4.26 -1.42 10.98
CA PHE A 22 3.82 -2.73 11.43
C PHE A 22 4.90 -3.52 12.18
N ASP A 23 6.16 -3.45 11.74
CA ASP A 23 7.27 -4.09 12.44
C ASP A 23 7.47 -3.51 13.86
N ASP A 24 7.46 -2.17 13.96
CA ASP A 24 7.61 -1.43 15.22
C ASP A 24 6.57 -1.87 16.27
N VAL A 25 5.32 -2.08 15.83
CA VAL A 25 4.21 -2.45 16.71
C VAL A 25 4.00 -3.96 16.81
N GLY A 26 4.79 -4.78 16.11
CA GLY A 26 4.68 -6.25 16.12
C GLY A 26 3.44 -6.81 15.41
N GLU A 27 2.95 -6.12 14.38
CA GLU A 27 1.84 -6.58 13.55
C GLU A 27 2.37 -7.47 12.40
N ASP A 28 2.60 -8.75 12.71
CA ASP A 28 3.29 -9.68 11.81
C ASP A 28 2.51 -10.02 10.52
N ALA A 29 1.18 -10.13 10.61
CA ALA A 29 0.35 -10.57 9.49
C ALA A 29 0.31 -9.50 8.40
N TRP A 30 0.04 -8.25 8.77
CA TRP A 30 0.08 -7.16 7.80
C TRP A 30 1.50 -6.79 7.38
N HIS A 31 2.52 -6.93 8.25
CA HIS A 31 3.91 -6.80 7.85
C HIS A 31 4.29 -7.78 6.73
N ALA A 32 3.92 -9.06 6.86
CA ALA A 32 4.16 -10.07 5.82
C ALA A 32 3.38 -9.77 4.53
N TRP A 33 2.13 -9.29 4.65
CA TRP A 33 1.33 -8.86 3.52
C TRP A 33 1.98 -7.71 2.74
N VAL A 34 2.52 -6.70 3.43
CA VAL A 34 3.21 -5.55 2.82
C VAL A 34 4.45 -6.00 2.07
N ARG A 35 5.25 -6.88 2.67
CA ARG A 35 6.44 -7.46 2.04
C ARG A 35 6.10 -8.16 0.72
N ASP A 36 4.99 -8.90 0.68
CA ASP A 36 4.52 -9.54 -0.55
C ASP A 36 4.08 -8.54 -1.61
N CYS A 37 3.41 -7.46 -1.22
CA CYS A 37 3.03 -6.37 -2.13
C CYS A 37 4.28 -5.72 -2.76
N LEU A 38 5.27 -5.36 -1.94
CA LEU A 38 6.54 -4.79 -2.41
C LEU A 38 7.24 -5.72 -3.40
N ARG A 39 7.33 -7.02 -3.08
CA ARG A 39 7.94 -8.03 -3.96
C ARG A 39 7.24 -8.15 -5.30
N LEU A 40 5.91 -8.11 -5.33
CA LEU A 40 5.13 -8.20 -6.58
C LEU A 40 5.28 -6.93 -7.41
N ILE A 41 5.15 -5.76 -6.80
CA ILE A 41 5.23 -4.46 -7.48
C ILE A 41 6.64 -4.24 -8.04
N GLY A 42 7.69 -4.55 -7.27
CA GLY A 42 9.09 -4.42 -7.72
C GLY A 42 9.45 -5.34 -8.90
N ARG A 43 8.63 -6.35 -9.20
CA ARG A 43 8.77 -7.22 -10.38
C ARG A 43 7.87 -6.81 -11.54
N GLY A 44 7.15 -5.70 -11.44
CA GLY A 44 6.14 -5.28 -12.42
C GLY A 44 4.91 -6.18 -12.47
N ASP A 45 4.67 -7.00 -11.43
CA ASP A 45 3.56 -7.94 -11.43
C ASP A 45 2.23 -7.26 -11.05
N ALA A 46 1.29 -7.22 -11.98
CA ALA A 46 -0.03 -6.63 -11.79
C ALA A 46 -0.84 -7.24 -10.62
N ARG A 47 -0.49 -8.45 -10.14
CA ARG A 47 -1.05 -9.02 -8.91
C ARG A 47 -0.76 -8.16 -7.69
N GLY A 48 0.36 -7.45 -7.65
CA GLY A 48 0.72 -6.53 -6.56
C GLY A 48 -0.30 -5.42 -6.42
N LEU A 49 -0.66 -4.76 -7.53
CA LEU A 49 -1.66 -3.70 -7.53
C LEU A 49 -3.06 -4.20 -7.18
N ARG A 50 -3.45 -5.39 -7.66
CA ARG A 50 -4.73 -6.02 -7.28
C ARG A 50 -4.77 -6.34 -5.78
N LYS A 51 -3.68 -6.85 -5.22
CA LYS A 51 -3.56 -7.17 -3.80
C LYS A 51 -3.70 -5.90 -2.94
N VAL A 52 -2.98 -4.83 -3.28
CA VAL A 52 -3.11 -3.52 -2.60
C VAL A 52 -4.53 -3.00 -2.71
N ARG A 53 -5.13 -2.97 -3.90
CA ARG A 53 -6.50 -2.46 -4.09
C ARG A 53 -7.55 -3.27 -3.33
N GLY A 54 -7.36 -4.58 -3.27
CA GLY A 54 -8.25 -5.51 -2.56
C GLY A 54 -8.19 -5.36 -1.04
N ALA A 55 -7.10 -4.84 -0.48
CA ALA A 55 -6.98 -4.61 0.96
C ALA A 55 -7.86 -3.47 1.49
N PHE A 56 -8.54 -2.70 0.63
CA PHE A 56 -9.44 -1.62 1.05
C PHE A 56 -10.93 -2.01 1.00
N GLY A 57 -11.26 -3.30 0.86
CA GLY A 57 -12.65 -3.76 0.87
C GLY A 57 -12.81 -5.19 1.38
N GLY A 58 -14.01 -5.51 1.87
CA GLY A 58 -14.33 -6.81 2.48
C GLY A 58 -14.05 -6.87 3.98
N MET A 59 -14.38 -8.01 4.60
CA MET A 59 -14.11 -8.28 6.02
C MET A 59 -12.64 -8.59 6.24
N GLY A 60 -12.00 -7.95 7.22
CA GLY A 60 -10.57 -8.12 7.49
C GLY A 60 -9.70 -7.30 6.54
N SER A 61 -10.23 -6.18 6.07
CA SER A 61 -9.50 -5.22 5.24
C SER A 61 -8.45 -4.48 6.06
N LEU A 62 -7.52 -3.80 5.37
CA LEU A 62 -6.55 -2.92 5.99
C LEU A 62 -7.23 -1.81 6.79
N ASN A 63 -8.47 -1.42 6.45
CA ASN A 63 -9.25 -0.41 7.17
C ASN A 63 -9.70 -0.90 8.56
N ASP A 64 -9.80 -2.22 8.75
CA ASP A 64 -10.28 -2.81 10.01
C ASP A 64 -9.17 -2.92 11.07
N VAL A 65 -7.91 -2.67 10.69
CA VAL A 65 -6.77 -2.75 11.59
C VAL A 65 -6.82 -1.62 12.62
N ILE A 66 -6.78 -1.96 13.89
CA ILE A 66 -6.63 -0.98 14.97
C ILE A 66 -5.40 -1.38 15.77
N ILE A 67 -4.39 -0.51 15.78
CA ILE A 67 -3.16 -0.74 16.53
C ILE A 67 -3.43 -0.41 17.99
N HIS A 68 -3.47 -1.44 18.82
CA HIS A 68 -3.76 -1.31 20.24
C HIS A 68 -3.11 -2.45 21.05
N PRO A 69 -2.61 -2.20 22.27
CA PRO A 69 -2.02 -3.24 23.12
C PRO A 69 -2.98 -4.39 23.43
N ALA A 70 -4.27 -4.11 23.60
CA ALA A 70 -5.31 -5.13 23.79
C ALA A 70 -5.46 -6.11 22.59
N ASN A 71 -4.93 -5.74 21.42
CA ASN A 71 -4.90 -6.59 20.23
C ASN A 71 -3.55 -7.32 20.07
N GLY A 72 -2.65 -7.23 21.06
CA GLY A 72 -1.32 -7.88 21.02
C GLY A 72 -0.19 -6.99 20.49
N HIS A 73 -0.45 -5.73 20.16
CA HIS A 73 0.57 -4.83 19.61
C HIS A 73 1.53 -4.30 20.69
N ARG A 74 2.79 -4.11 20.30
CA ARG A 74 3.90 -3.63 21.13
C ARG A 74 3.99 -2.10 21.10
N LEU A 75 3.16 -1.42 21.90
CA LEU A 75 3.25 0.02 22.10
C LEU A 75 2.69 0.44 23.47
N PRO A 76 3.11 1.58 24.04
CA PRO A 76 2.47 2.16 25.22
C PRO A 76 1.03 2.62 24.93
N PRO A 77 0.08 2.53 25.88
CA PRO A 77 -1.29 3.02 25.68
C PRO A 77 -1.38 4.50 25.26
N GLY A 78 -0.45 5.34 25.72
CA GLY A 78 -0.39 6.76 25.36
C GLY A 78 -0.04 7.02 23.88
N ASP A 79 0.56 6.05 23.18
CA ASP A 79 0.96 6.17 21.77
C ASP A 79 -0.12 5.71 20.78
N VAL A 80 -1.17 5.03 21.26
CA VAL A 80 -2.25 4.46 20.42
C VAL A 80 -2.82 5.49 19.46
N GLY A 81 -3.17 6.68 19.95
CA GLY A 81 -3.77 7.73 19.11
C GLY A 81 -2.82 8.18 18.00
N ARG A 82 -1.56 8.47 18.34
CA ARG A 82 -0.53 8.91 17.39
C ARG A 82 -0.26 7.86 16.30
N VAL A 83 -0.15 6.60 16.71
CA VAL A 83 0.14 5.48 15.81
C VAL A 83 -1.02 5.21 14.84
N ASN A 84 -2.27 5.25 15.30
CA ASN A 84 -3.42 5.05 14.41
C ASN A 84 -3.64 6.25 13.47
N LEU A 85 -3.39 7.49 13.91
CA LEU A 85 -3.38 8.65 13.01
C LEU A 85 -2.35 8.48 11.88
N ARG A 86 -1.17 7.92 12.20
CA ARG A 86 -0.15 7.60 11.20
C ARG A 86 -0.61 6.48 10.26
N LEU A 87 -1.25 5.44 10.79
CA LEU A 87 -1.83 4.36 9.98
C LEU A 87 -2.88 4.90 8.99
N ASP A 88 -3.74 5.83 9.43
CA ASP A 88 -4.77 6.47 8.59
C ASP A 88 -4.18 7.33 7.46
N ASP A 89 -3.12 8.09 7.75
CA ASP A 89 -2.36 8.83 6.72
C ASP A 89 -1.80 7.87 5.66
N LEU A 90 -1.15 6.78 6.10
CA LEU A 90 -0.58 5.78 5.20
C LEU A 90 -1.64 5.05 4.37
N ARG A 91 -2.80 4.73 4.94
CA ARG A 91 -3.95 4.16 4.23
C ARG A 91 -4.42 5.07 3.10
N THR A 92 -4.61 6.35 3.40
CA THR A 92 -5.04 7.36 2.43
C THR A 92 -4.04 7.44 1.27
N ARG A 93 -2.75 7.63 1.58
CA ARG A 93 -1.67 7.69 0.59
C ARG A 93 -1.57 6.43 -0.26
N LEU A 94 -1.71 5.27 0.36
CA LEU A 94 -1.64 3.98 -0.32
C LEU A 94 -2.82 3.78 -1.28
N PHE A 95 -4.03 4.17 -0.86
CA PHE A 95 -5.23 4.11 -1.69
C PHE A 95 -5.12 5.07 -2.89
N ASP A 96 -4.74 6.32 -2.64
CA ASP A 96 -4.59 7.31 -3.71
C ASP A 96 -3.51 6.89 -4.70
N GLY A 97 -2.38 6.35 -4.21
CA GLY A 97 -1.30 5.82 -5.03
C GLY A 97 -1.75 4.69 -5.95
N VAL A 98 -2.46 3.69 -5.42
CA VAL A 98 -2.92 2.55 -6.23
C VAL A 98 -4.00 2.97 -7.25
N VAL A 99 -4.90 3.88 -6.88
CA VAL A 99 -5.93 4.41 -7.79
C VAL A 99 -5.31 5.23 -8.92
N ALA A 100 -4.36 6.12 -8.61
CA ALA A 100 -3.67 6.92 -9.61
C ALA A 100 -2.89 6.04 -10.60
N LEU A 101 -2.18 5.03 -10.10
CA LEU A 101 -1.45 4.08 -10.94
C LEU A 101 -2.39 3.22 -11.82
N GLN A 102 -3.51 2.74 -11.27
CA GLN A 102 -4.51 1.99 -12.05
C GLN A 102 -5.14 2.84 -13.15
N ARG A 103 -5.44 4.11 -12.89
CA ARG A 103 -5.94 5.04 -13.91
C ARG A 103 -4.92 5.22 -15.03
N GLN A 104 -3.65 5.38 -14.68
CA GLN A 104 -2.58 5.58 -15.67
C GLN A 104 -2.33 4.34 -16.54
N LEU A 105 -2.48 3.14 -15.97
CA LEU A 105 -2.35 1.87 -16.70
C LEU A 105 -3.62 1.48 -17.49
N GLY A 106 -4.79 1.95 -17.06
CA GLY A 106 -6.08 1.67 -17.70
C GLY A 106 -6.50 2.69 -18.76
N SER A 107 -5.87 3.87 -18.80
CA SER A 107 -6.06 4.83 -19.89
C SER A 107 -5.45 4.30 -21.19
N PRO A 108 -6.21 4.24 -22.30
CA PRO A 108 -5.67 3.87 -23.62
C PRO A 108 -4.80 5.02 -24.13
N GLY A 109 -3.53 5.04 -23.73
CA GLY A 109 -2.55 6.06 -24.11
C GLY A 109 -1.16 5.51 -24.41
N ASN A 110 -0.98 4.19 -24.45
CA ASN A 110 0.30 3.55 -24.77
C ASN A 110 0.23 2.58 -25.97
N SER A 111 -0.75 2.81 -26.85
CA SER A 111 -0.96 2.03 -28.08
C SER A 111 -0.55 2.82 -29.33
N GLU A 112 0.51 3.61 -29.28
CA GLU A 112 1.11 4.22 -30.48
C GLU A 112 2.63 4.21 -30.37
N ARG A 113 3.23 3.01 -30.51
CA ARG A 113 4.64 2.88 -30.91
C ARG A 113 5.04 1.48 -31.41
N THR A 114 4.36 1.02 -32.45
CA THR A 114 4.89 0.10 -33.50
C THR A 114 3.98 0.32 -34.71
N GLY A 115 4.28 1.22 -35.64
CA GLY A 115 5.41 1.08 -36.55
C GLY A 115 4.96 0.22 -37.73
N SER A 116 4.22 0.82 -38.66
CA SER A 116 4.07 0.31 -40.02
C SER A 116 5.38 0.51 -40.76
N ASP A 117 5.94 -0.57 -41.32
CA ASP A 117 6.42 -0.69 -42.70
C ASP A 117 6.84 -2.15 -42.97
#